data_AF-A0A3C2B336-F1
#
_entry.id   AF-A0A3C2B336-F1
#
_cell.length_a   1.000
_cell.length_b   1.000
_cell.length_c   1.000
_cell.angle_alpha   90.00
_cell.angle_beta   90.00
_cell.angle_gamma   90.00
#
_symmetry.space_group_name_H-M   'P 1'
#
loop_
_entity.id
_entity.type
_entity.pdbx_description
1 polymer ?
#
loop_
_entity_poly.entity_id
_entity_poly.type
_entity_poly.pdbx_seq_one_letter_code
_entity_poly.pdbx_strand_id
1 'polypeptide(L)'
;MSHDEARFPTRCAAALQISQAVPVDIVWTVLFVGVLVGMWYLGYRIDPHWSSKDGRRFMCNSQIISLDEPVGRMREVQVVVLDDGTLAIAGRRGARRRYRSTWVLIAKTDDLPKKTHVYLARLIKDGVLHVDQMALRLPMKSRCIPVLDDALARRSNR
;
A
#
# COMPACT_ATOMS: atom_id res chain seq x y z
N MET A 1 -51.99 42.62 -49.15
CA MET A 1 -51.16 43.61 -48.46
C MET A 1 -50.33 42.83 -47.46
N SER A 2 -49.03 42.69 -47.78
CA SER A 2 -48.09 41.73 -47.18
C SER A 2 -47.69 42.15 -45.76
N HIS A 3 -47.94 41.30 -44.77
CA HIS A 3 -47.33 41.43 -43.44
C HIS A 3 -45.99 40.69 -43.46
N ASP A 4 -44.91 41.46 -43.58
CA ASP A 4 -43.54 40.97 -43.51
C ASP A 4 -43.10 40.96 -42.04
N GLU A 5 -43.17 39.78 -41.44
CA GLU A 5 -42.80 39.53 -40.04
C GLU A 5 -41.27 39.42 -39.95
N ALA A 6 -40.62 40.53 -39.58
CA ALA A 6 -39.18 40.61 -39.41
C ALA A 6 -38.69 39.64 -38.31
N ARG A 7 -38.30 38.43 -38.73
CA ARG A 7 -37.86 37.34 -37.87
C ARG A 7 -36.35 37.35 -37.67
N PHE A 8 -35.80 38.24 -36.84
CA PHE A 8 -34.47 38.08 -36.22
C PHE A 8 -34.42 38.84 -34.88
N PRO A 9 -33.95 38.23 -33.77
CA PRO A 9 -32.52 37.91 -33.65
C PRO A 9 -32.22 36.61 -32.88
N THR A 10 -32.46 35.43 -33.47
CA THR A 10 -32.10 34.15 -32.83
C THR A 10 -30.58 33.88 -32.83
N ARG A 11 -29.83 34.54 -33.73
CA ARG A 11 -28.38 34.31 -33.91
C ARG A 11 -27.51 34.92 -32.81
N CYS A 12 -27.88 36.10 -32.28
CA CYS A 12 -27.10 36.72 -31.19
C CYS A 12 -27.25 35.96 -29.87
N ALA A 13 -28.46 35.45 -29.57
CA ALA A 13 -28.71 34.65 -28.37
C ALA A 13 -27.91 33.33 -28.39
N ALA A 14 -27.93 32.60 -29.52
CA ALA A 14 -27.17 31.36 -29.66
C ALA A 14 -25.65 31.57 -29.54
N ALA A 15 -25.11 32.66 -30.12
CA ALA A 15 -23.68 32.98 -30.01
C ALA A 15 -23.25 33.32 -28.58
N LEU A 16 -24.08 34.06 -27.83
CA LEU A 16 -23.83 34.37 -26.42
C LEU A 16 -23.91 33.09 -25.55
N GLN A 17 -24.85 32.20 -25.86
CA GLN A 17 -25.05 30.93 -25.15
C GLN A 17 -23.90 29.95 -25.39
N ILE A 18 -23.35 29.89 -26.62
CA ILE A 18 -22.14 29.13 -26.95
C ILE A 18 -20.91 29.74 -26.24
N SER A 19 -20.80 31.07 -26.19
CA SER A 19 -19.67 31.74 -25.52
C SER A 19 -19.66 31.57 -24.00
N GLN A 20 -20.81 31.29 -23.37
CA GLN A 20 -20.91 30.98 -21.94
C GLN A 20 -20.79 29.47 -21.66
N ALA A 21 -21.12 28.61 -22.63
CA ALA A 21 -20.97 27.15 -22.51
C ALA A 21 -19.49 26.72 -22.48
N VAL A 22 -18.68 27.23 -23.42
CA VAL A 22 -17.24 26.89 -23.50
C VAL A 22 -16.47 27.13 -22.19
N PRO A 23 -16.60 28.28 -21.50
CA PRO A 23 -15.88 28.49 -20.25
C PRO A 23 -16.40 27.59 -19.11
N VAL A 24 -17.70 27.31 -19.04
CA VAL A 24 -18.26 26.40 -18.03
C VAL A 24 -17.76 24.98 -18.24
N ASP A 25 -17.72 24.50 -19.49
CA ASP A 25 -17.22 23.18 -19.84
C ASP A 25 -15.71 23.05 -19.54
N ILE A 26 -14.92 24.10 -19.81
CA ILE A 26 -13.50 24.15 -19.46
C ILE A 26 -13.31 24.08 -17.94
N VAL A 27 -14.08 24.87 -17.17
CA VAL A 27 -14.00 24.86 -15.70
C VAL A 27 -14.32 23.47 -15.15
N TRP A 28 -15.40 22.83 -15.61
CA TRP A 28 -15.75 21.48 -15.18
C TRP A 28 -14.70 20.45 -15.57
N THR A 29 -14.12 20.57 -16.76
CA THR A 29 -13.04 19.69 -17.22
C THR A 29 -11.81 19.81 -16.33
N VAL A 30 -11.37 21.03 -16.02
CA VAL A 30 -10.22 21.28 -15.14
C VAL A 30 -10.49 20.74 -13.73
N LEU A 31 -11.70 20.96 -13.21
CA LEU A 31 -12.08 20.49 -11.88
C LEU A 31 -12.10 18.96 -11.83
N PHE A 32 -12.63 18.30 -12.85
CA PHE A 32 -12.64 16.84 -12.97
C PHE A 32 -11.22 16.26 -13.02
N VAL A 33 -10.34 16.82 -13.87
CA VAL A 33 -8.93 16.42 -13.93
C VAL A 33 -8.24 16.66 -12.58
N GLY A 34 -8.53 17.78 -11.92
CA GLY A 34 -8.02 18.08 -10.58
C GLY A 34 -8.43 17.04 -9.54
N VAL A 35 -9.69 16.59 -9.55
CA VAL A 35 -10.17 15.51 -8.68
C VAL A 35 -9.45 14.20 -8.97
N LEU A 36 -9.30 13.82 -10.25
CA LEU A 36 -8.59 12.60 -10.63
C LEU A 36 -7.12 12.62 -10.19
N VAL A 37 -6.42 13.73 -10.42
CA VAL A 37 -5.02 13.91 -9.97
C VAL A 37 -4.93 13.93 -8.45
N GLY A 38 -5.89 14.56 -7.76
CA GLY A 38 -5.97 14.56 -6.30
C GLY A 38 -6.18 13.16 -5.73
N MET A 39 -7.09 12.38 -6.30
CA MET A 39 -7.33 10.98 -5.92
C MET A 39 -6.10 10.11 -6.20
N TRP A 40 -5.48 10.27 -7.36
CA TRP A 40 -4.22 9.61 -7.71
C TRP A 40 -3.14 9.93 -6.66
N TYR A 41 -2.89 11.21 -6.40
CA TYR A 41 -1.89 11.66 -5.43
C TYR A 41 -2.14 11.09 -4.04
N LEU A 42 -3.39 11.10 -3.58
CA LEU A 42 -3.77 10.54 -2.29
C LEU A 42 -3.53 9.03 -2.23
N GLY A 43 -3.86 8.30 -3.30
CA GLY A 43 -3.60 6.87 -3.42
C GLY A 43 -2.11 6.52 -3.34
N TYR A 44 -1.24 7.31 -3.97
CA TYR A 44 0.21 7.10 -3.92
C TYR A 44 0.83 7.38 -2.55
N ARG A 45 0.18 8.21 -1.73
CA ARG A 45 0.69 8.56 -0.39
C ARG A 45 0.32 7.53 0.67
N ILE A 46 -0.67 6.69 0.41
CA ILE A 46 -1.05 5.59 1.30
C ILE A 46 -0.04 4.48 1.04
N ASP A 47 0.99 4.40 1.88
CA ASP A 47 1.90 3.24 1.90
C ASP A 47 1.04 1.96 1.90
N PRO A 48 1.34 0.94 1.08
CA PRO A 48 0.58 -0.31 0.98
C PRO A 48 0.81 -1.17 2.24
N HIS A 49 0.38 -0.63 3.38
CA HIS A 49 0.39 -1.25 4.69
C HIS A 49 -1.08 -1.48 5.04
N TRP A 50 -1.51 -2.72 4.90
CA TRP A 50 -2.81 -3.14 5.42
C TRP A 50 -2.56 -3.97 6.67
N SER A 51 -3.29 -3.71 7.74
CA SER A 51 -3.25 -4.51 8.96
C SER A 51 -4.68 -4.83 9.39
N SER A 52 -4.92 -6.09 9.75
CA SER A 52 -6.19 -6.55 10.32
C SER A 52 -6.51 -5.81 11.61
N LYS A 53 -7.79 -5.78 11.99
CA LYS A 53 -8.25 -5.19 13.25
C LYS A 53 -7.52 -5.77 14.46
N ASP A 54 -7.22 -7.07 14.42
CA ASP A 54 -6.53 -7.80 15.49
C ASP A 54 -4.99 -7.69 15.38
N GLY A 55 -4.44 -7.02 14.37
CA GLY A 55 -3.00 -6.88 14.14
C GLY A 55 -2.27 -8.16 13.68
N ARG A 56 -2.91 -9.33 13.78
CA ARG A 56 -2.33 -10.65 13.46
C ARG A 56 -2.14 -10.93 11.97
N ARG A 57 -2.83 -10.22 11.08
CA ARG A 57 -2.66 -10.35 9.62
C ARG A 57 -2.31 -9.00 9.06
N PHE A 58 -1.25 -8.90 8.29
CA PHE A 58 -0.85 -7.63 7.69
C PHE A 58 -0.11 -7.84 6.37
N MET A 59 0.00 -6.77 5.58
CA MET A 59 0.84 -6.69 4.39
C MET A 59 1.96 -5.70 4.65
N CYS A 60 3.18 -6.07 4.30
CA CYS A 60 4.35 -5.22 4.46
C CYS A 60 5.38 -5.45 3.35
N ASN A 61 6.27 -4.48 3.18
CA ASN A 61 7.44 -4.64 2.33
C ASN A 61 8.49 -5.46 3.07
N SER A 62 8.95 -6.52 2.43
CA SER A 62 10.02 -7.38 2.91
C SER A 62 11.22 -7.35 1.96
N GLN A 63 12.40 -7.56 2.52
CA GLN A 63 13.63 -7.74 1.76
C GLN A 63 14.36 -8.95 2.32
N ILE A 64 14.75 -9.87 1.43
CA ILE A 64 15.54 -11.04 1.83
C ILE A 64 16.97 -10.56 2.08
N ILE A 65 17.58 -11.05 3.14
CA ILE A 65 18.98 -10.79 3.50
C ILE A 65 19.68 -12.15 3.51
N SER A 66 20.77 -12.25 2.76
CA SER A 66 21.65 -13.43 2.73
C SER A 66 23.06 -12.93 2.99
N LEU A 67 23.76 -13.55 3.95
CA LEU A 67 25.15 -13.16 4.30
C LEU A 67 25.31 -11.66 4.58
N ASP A 68 24.37 -11.08 5.35
CA ASP A 68 24.30 -9.65 5.71
C ASP A 68 24.11 -8.67 4.55
N GLU A 69 23.98 -9.15 3.31
CA GLU A 69 23.65 -8.34 2.15
C GLU A 69 22.18 -8.48 1.75
N PRO A 70 21.51 -7.36 1.39
CA PRO A 70 20.14 -7.39 0.88
C PRO A 70 20.09 -8.05 -0.50
N VAL A 71 19.42 -9.19 -0.60
CA VAL A 71 19.23 -9.92 -1.85
C VAL A 71 17.96 -9.47 -2.56
N GLY A 72 18.17 -8.74 -3.66
CA GLY A 72 17.11 -8.38 -4.60
C GLY A 72 16.25 -7.18 -4.19
N ARG A 73 15.16 -7.00 -4.93
CA ARG A 73 14.22 -5.88 -4.73
C ARG A 73 13.27 -6.15 -3.56
N MET A 74 12.81 -5.09 -2.92
CA MET A 74 11.71 -5.18 -1.95
C MET A 74 10.49 -5.82 -2.57
N ARG A 75 9.85 -6.70 -1.80
CA ARG A 75 8.63 -7.41 -2.21
C ARG A 75 7.57 -7.26 -1.15
N GLU A 76 6.37 -6.97 -1.61
CA GLU A 76 5.19 -7.01 -0.77
C GLU A 76 4.90 -8.47 -0.37
N VAL A 77 4.76 -8.68 0.94
CA VAL A 77 4.42 -9.98 1.51
C VAL A 77 3.24 -9.83 2.46
N GLN A 78 2.39 -10.85 2.47
CA GLN A 78 1.31 -10.97 3.44
C GLN A 78 1.80 -11.81 4.61
N VAL A 79 1.79 -11.25 5.81
CA VAL A 79 2.22 -11.93 7.04
C VAL A 79 1.01 -12.26 7.87
N VAL A 80 0.99 -13.48 8.41
CA VAL A 80 0.02 -13.94 9.40
C VAL A 80 0.80 -14.43 10.62
N VAL A 81 0.56 -13.81 11.77
CA VAL A 81 1.06 -14.26 13.06
C VAL A 81 0.17 -15.41 13.54
N LEU A 82 0.79 -16.58 13.79
CA LEU A 82 0.12 -17.75 14.36
C LEU A 82 0.13 -17.68 15.88
N ASP A 83 -0.71 -18.50 16.52
CA ASP A 83 -0.86 -18.53 17.98
C ASP A 83 0.41 -18.97 18.72
N ASP A 84 1.26 -19.74 18.04
CA ASP A 84 2.56 -20.21 18.53
C ASP A 84 3.67 -19.14 18.46
N GLY A 85 3.38 -17.95 17.94
CA GLY A 85 4.35 -16.87 17.72
C GLY A 85 5.16 -17.02 16.45
N THR A 86 4.88 -18.02 15.61
CA THR A 86 5.47 -18.12 14.27
C THR A 86 4.76 -17.22 13.28
N LEU A 87 5.47 -16.84 12.22
CA LEU A 87 4.99 -16.00 11.15
C LEU A 87 4.81 -16.85 9.90
N ALA A 88 3.57 -17.02 9.43
CA ALA A 88 3.34 -17.50 8.08
C ALA A 88 3.41 -16.34 7.10
N ILE A 89 4.47 -16.30 6.30
CA ILE A 89 4.68 -15.28 5.29
C ILE A 89 4.28 -15.85 3.93
N ALA A 90 3.29 -15.22 3.31
CA ALA A 90 2.85 -15.49 1.95
C ALA A 90 3.40 -14.42 1.01
N GLY A 91 4.34 -14.78 0.15
CA GLY A 91 4.88 -13.88 -0.86
C GLY A 91 4.13 -14.02 -2.19
N ARG A 92 3.91 -12.88 -2.87
CA ARG A 92 3.33 -12.86 -4.21
C ARG A 92 4.46 -12.93 -5.24
N ARG A 93 4.61 -14.06 -5.93
CA ARG A 93 5.48 -14.17 -7.13
C ARG A 93 4.60 -14.07 -8.38
N GLY A 94 4.38 -12.84 -8.85
CA GLY A 94 3.55 -12.57 -10.03
C GLY A 94 2.08 -12.97 -9.85
N ALA A 95 1.43 -13.34 -10.96
CA ALA A 95 -0.01 -13.61 -11.00
C ALA A 95 -0.42 -15.01 -10.49
N ARG A 96 0.50 -15.97 -10.33
CA ARG A 96 0.11 -17.40 -10.28
C ARG A 96 0.54 -18.23 -9.08
N ARG A 97 1.39 -17.75 -8.15
CA ARG A 97 1.70 -18.54 -6.94
C ARG A 97 1.92 -17.67 -5.70
N ARG A 98 1.11 -17.93 -4.68
CA ARG A 98 1.41 -17.57 -3.29
C ARG A 98 2.24 -18.70 -2.71
N TYR A 99 3.51 -18.46 -2.44
CA TYR A 99 4.29 -19.40 -1.64
C TYR A 99 4.09 -19.01 -0.17
N ARG A 100 3.78 -19.99 0.67
CA ARG A 100 3.65 -19.78 2.12
C ARG A 100 4.85 -20.45 2.78
N SER A 101 5.66 -19.66 3.47
CA SER A 101 6.76 -20.15 4.28
C SER A 101 6.55 -19.76 5.74
N THR A 102 7.04 -20.58 6.64
CA THR A 102 6.99 -20.33 8.07
C THR A 102 8.30 -19.67 8.50
N TRP A 103 8.20 -18.59 9.24
CA TRP A 103 9.32 -17.80 9.71
C TRP A 103 9.18 -17.57 11.21
N VAL A 104 10.30 -17.28 11.87
CA VAL A 104 10.30 -16.82 13.26
C VAL A 104 11.02 -15.50 13.38
N LEU A 105 10.52 -14.64 14.27
CA LEU A 105 11.17 -13.38 14.61
C LEU A 105 12.41 -13.65 15.45
N ILE A 106 13.48 -12.95 15.13
CA ILE A 106 14.77 -13.05 15.85
C ILE A 106 15.11 -11.72 16.49
N ALA A 107 14.91 -10.62 15.79
CA ALA A 107 15.33 -9.32 16.26
C ALA A 107 14.41 -8.21 15.75
N LYS A 108 14.45 -7.10 16.48
CA LYS A 108 13.81 -5.83 16.15
C LYS A 108 14.89 -4.76 16.11
N THR A 109 14.85 -3.91 15.09
CA THR A 109 15.70 -2.74 14.94
C THR A 109 14.82 -1.52 14.72
N ASP A 110 14.99 -0.54 15.60
CA ASP A 110 14.24 0.71 15.61
C ASP A 110 15.04 1.86 14.97
N ASP A 111 16.31 1.62 14.66
CA ASP A 111 17.28 2.63 14.23
C ASP A 111 17.28 2.84 12.72
N LEU A 112 16.15 3.32 12.17
CA LEU A 112 16.08 3.71 10.76
C LEU A 112 15.52 5.13 10.55
N PRO A 113 16.06 5.88 9.57
CA PRO A 113 15.76 7.30 9.36
C PRO A 113 14.31 7.62 8.95
N LYS A 114 13.47 6.61 8.65
CA LYS A 114 12.13 6.81 8.09
C LYS A 114 11.01 6.25 8.99
N LYS A 115 10.87 6.63 10.26
CA LYS A 115 9.68 6.28 11.11
C LYS A 115 9.14 4.84 10.91
N THR A 116 10.03 3.88 10.74
CA THR A 116 9.74 2.51 10.29
C THR A 116 10.51 1.55 11.19
N HIS A 117 9.83 0.56 11.74
CA HIS A 117 10.45 -0.56 12.45
C HIS A 117 10.87 -1.63 11.45
N VAL A 118 12.05 -2.20 11.67
CA VAL A 118 12.52 -3.37 10.92
C VAL A 118 12.55 -4.57 11.84
N TYR A 119 11.81 -5.60 11.48
CA TYR A 119 11.86 -6.90 12.16
C TYR A 119 12.64 -7.88 11.30
N LEU A 120 13.58 -8.60 11.91
CA LEU A 120 14.31 -9.68 11.26
C LEU A 120 13.61 -11.00 11.56
N ALA A 121 13.16 -11.66 10.49
CA ALA A 121 12.58 -12.98 10.52
C ALA A 121 13.52 -13.99 9.85
N ARG A 122 13.60 -15.22 10.36
CA ARG A 122 14.38 -16.31 9.77
C ARG A 122 13.49 -17.45 9.36
N LEU A 123 13.81 -18.05 8.22
CA LEU A 123 13.02 -19.12 7.64
C LEU A 123 13.13 -20.39 8.48
N ILE A 124 11.99 -21.02 8.77
CA ILE A 124 11.90 -22.38 9.30
C ILE A 124 11.42 -23.29 8.16
N LYS A 125 12.18 -24.34 7.89
CA LYS A 125 11.80 -25.39 6.96
C LYS A 125 12.05 -26.73 7.63
N ASP A 126 11.04 -27.60 7.65
CA ASP A 126 11.13 -28.95 8.23
C ASP A 126 11.67 -28.96 9.68
N GLY A 127 11.35 -27.93 10.47
CA GLY A 127 11.82 -27.78 11.86
C GLY A 127 13.23 -27.20 12.02
N VAL A 128 13.95 -26.97 10.93
CA VAL A 128 15.32 -26.43 10.93
C VAL A 128 15.33 -24.95 10.57
N LEU A 129 16.11 -24.16 11.33
CA LEU A 129 16.37 -22.75 11.06
C LEU A 129 17.34 -22.62 9.88
N HIS A 130 16.88 -22.03 8.79
CA HIS A 130 17.71 -21.75 7.63
C HIS A 130 18.53 -20.47 7.79
N VAL A 131 19.61 -20.34 7.03
CA VAL A 131 20.48 -19.14 7.03
C VAL A 131 19.75 -17.93 6.44
N ASP A 132 18.74 -18.15 5.61
CA ASP A 132 17.96 -17.09 4.98
C ASP A 132 17.22 -16.23 6.01
N GLN A 133 17.50 -14.93 5.97
CA GLN A 133 16.84 -13.93 6.78
C GLN A 133 15.96 -13.02 5.93
N MET A 134 14.97 -12.41 6.55
CA MET A 134 14.06 -11.48 5.90
C MET A 134 13.84 -10.28 6.83
N ALA A 135 14.13 -9.09 6.33
CA ALA A 135 13.78 -7.84 6.97
C ALA A 135 12.36 -7.44 6.57
N LEU A 136 11.49 -7.31 7.57
CA LEU A 136 10.11 -6.81 7.44
C LEU A 136 10.08 -5.34 7.85
N ARG A 137 9.69 -4.46 6.93
CA ARG A 137 9.60 -3.02 7.16
C ARG A 137 8.17 -2.63 7.48
N LEU A 138 7.94 -2.04 8.66
CA LEU A 138 6.62 -1.70 9.16
C LEU A 138 6.55 -0.25 9.65
N PRO A 139 5.50 0.50 9.33
CA PRO A 139 5.37 1.87 9.83
C PRO A 139 5.17 1.89 11.35
N MET A 140 5.79 2.86 12.03
CA MET A 140 5.81 3.01 13.50
C MET A 140 4.44 2.98 14.20
N LYS A 141 3.36 3.33 13.49
CA LYS A 141 2.00 3.38 14.05
C LYS A 141 1.15 2.16 13.68
N SER A 142 1.75 1.10 13.11
CA SER A 142 1.01 -0.08 12.70
C SER A 142 0.47 -0.86 13.90
N ARG A 143 -0.78 -1.33 13.80
CA ARG A 143 -1.44 -2.15 14.83
C ARG A 143 -0.80 -3.53 15.01
N CYS A 144 0.02 -3.98 14.06
CA CYS A 144 0.72 -5.26 14.17
C CYS A 144 1.97 -5.22 15.07
N ILE A 145 2.45 -4.03 15.44
CA ILE A 145 3.63 -3.86 16.32
C ILE A 145 3.47 -4.59 17.66
N PRO A 146 2.43 -4.37 18.46
CA PRO A 146 2.29 -5.05 19.76
C PRO A 146 2.20 -6.58 19.60
N VAL A 147 1.62 -7.07 18.50
CA VAL A 147 1.51 -8.52 18.23
C VAL A 147 2.88 -9.11 17.88
N LEU A 148 3.69 -8.39 17.10
CA LEU A 148 5.06 -8.79 16.75
C LEU A 148 5.99 -8.74 17.96
N ASP A 149 5.85 -7.72 18.81
CA ASP A 149 6.61 -7.58 20.05
C ASP A 149 6.28 -8.72 21.01
N ASP A 150 5.00 -9.11 21.15
CA ASP A 150 4.61 -10.29 21.93
C ASP A 150 5.18 -11.60 21.33
N ALA A 151 5.11 -11.77 20.02
CA ALA A 151 5.70 -12.93 19.34
C ALA A 151 7.24 -13.02 19.55
N LEU A 152 7.93 -11.88 19.52
CA LEU A 152 9.37 -11.79 19.79
C LEU A 152 9.68 -12.11 21.26
N ALA A 153 8.89 -11.59 22.21
CA ALA A 153 9.05 -11.84 23.64
C ALA A 153 8.88 -13.33 23.99
N ARG A 154 7.85 -13.98 23.43
CA ARG A 154 7.61 -15.43 23.59
C ARG A 154 8.78 -16.27 23.08
N ARG A 155 9.45 -15.81 22.02
CA ARG A 155 10.61 -16.50 21.47
C ARG A 155 11.85 -16.29 22.33
N SER A 156 12.07 -15.08 22.85
CA SER A 156 13.20 -14.81 23.74
C SER A 156 13.17 -15.64 25.03
N ASN A 157 11.97 -16.03 25.48
CA ASN A 157 11.77 -16.82 26.70
C ASN A 157 11.88 -18.35 26.49
N ARG A 158 12.21 -18.82 25.29
CA ARG A 158 12.29 -20.24 24.93
C ARG A 158 13.69 -20.64 24.50
#